data_AF-A0A8H6UEG3-F1
#
_entry.id   AF-A0A8H6UEG3-F1
#
_cell.length_a   1.000
_cell.length_b   1.000
_cell.length_c   1.000
_cell.angle_alpha   90.00
_cell.angle_beta   90.00
_cell.angle_gamma   90.00
#
_symmetry.space_group_name_H-M   'P 1'
#
loop_
_entity.id
_entity.type
_entity.pdbx_description
1 polymer ?
#
loop_
_entity_poly.entity_id
_entity_poly.type
_entity_poly.pdbx_seq_one_letter_code
_entity_poly.pdbx_strand_id
1 'polypeptide(L)'
;MALFAVIGTGLAIYWAILSIYRLYFHPLSHIPGPKLAAITHGYEFYYNVIKGGRFIWELERLHQVYGPIIRINPREVHIKDPEYYNEIYASSLRKREKDPVLVKQFDLEGSSFARSPKG
;
A
#
# COMPACT_ATOMS: atom_id res chain seq x y z
N MET A 1 9.11 -8.83 34.58
CA MET A 1 8.42 -9.97 33.93
C MET A 1 6.95 -9.66 33.61
N ALA A 2 6.11 -9.30 34.58
CA ALA A 2 4.68 -9.02 34.33
C ALA A 2 4.41 -7.87 33.34
N LEU A 3 5.19 -6.78 33.40
CA LEU A 3 5.03 -5.64 32.48
C LEU A 3 5.24 -6.03 31.00
N PHE A 4 6.29 -6.80 30.71
CA PHE A 4 6.58 -7.27 29.35
C PHE A 4 5.49 -8.21 28.84
N ALA A 5 4.92 -9.05 29.71
CA ALA A 5 3.80 -9.91 29.35
C ALA A 5 2.55 -9.09 29.00
N VAL A 6 2.20 -8.08 29.81
CA VAL A 6 1.05 -7.20 29.54
C VAL A 6 1.22 -6.44 28.22
N ILE A 7 2.41 -5.88 27.97
CA ILE A 7 2.70 -5.18 26.70
C ILE A 7 2.61 -6.16 25.52
N GLY A 8 3.21 -7.34 25.63
CA GLY A 8 3.18 -8.36 24.59
C GLY A 8 1.75 -8.80 24.24
N THR A 9 0.93 -9.08 25.26
CA THR A 9 -0.48 -9.42 25.07
C THR A 9 -1.28 -8.28 24.43
N GLY A 10 -1.07 -7.04 24.89
CA GLY A 10 -1.73 -5.86 24.31
C GLY A 10 -1.39 -5.66 22.83
N LEU A 11 -0.11 -5.80 22.46
CA LEU A 11 0.33 -5.72 21.06
C LEU A 11 -0.28 -6.85 20.21
N ALA A 12 -0.31 -8.08 20.73
CA ALA A 12 -0.90 -9.21 20.01
C ALA A 12 -2.40 -8.99 19.73
N ILE A 13 -3.16 -8.50 20.71
CA ILE A 13 -4.58 -8.16 20.56
C ILE A 13 -4.75 -7.03 19.54
N TYR A 14 -3.95 -5.97 19.65
CA TYR A 14 -4.00 -4.85 18.71
C TYR A 14 -3.77 -5.31 17.26
N TRP A 15 -2.72 -6.11 17.01
CA TRP A 15 -2.42 -6.63 15.68
C TRP A 15 -3.50 -7.59 15.17
N ALA A 16 -4.10 -8.41 16.03
CA ALA A 16 -5.21 -9.29 15.66
C ALA A 16 -6.43 -8.49 15.20
N ILE A 17 -6.86 -7.50 16.00
CA ILE A 17 -7.98 -6.61 15.66
C ILE A 17 -7.70 -5.86 14.36
N LEU A 18 -6.50 -5.28 14.23
CA LEU A 18 -6.09 -4.55 13.04
C LEU A 18 -6.09 -5.42 11.79
N SER A 19 -5.65 -6.68 11.91
CA SER A 19 -5.65 -7.64 10.80
C SER A 19 -7.06 -7.97 10.32
N ILE A 20 -7.97 -8.23 11.27
CA ILE A 20 -9.39 -8.48 10.96
C ILE A 20 -10.01 -7.25 10.28
N TYR A 21 -9.77 -6.05 10.81
CA TYR A 21 -10.25 -4.82 10.20
C TYR A 21 -9.73 -4.66 8.76
N ARG A 22 -8.43 -4.85 8.54
CA ARG A 22 -7.79 -4.69 7.22
C ARG A 22 -8.29 -5.68 6.17
N LEU A 23 -8.64 -6.90 6.59
CA LEU A 23 -9.11 -7.95 5.70
C LEU A 23 -10.60 -7.81 5.36
N TYR A 24 -11.44 -7.45 6.33
CA TYR A 24 -12.90 -7.56 6.16
C TYR A 24 -13.64 -6.23 6.12
N PHE A 25 -13.14 -5.20 6.82
CA PHE A 25 -13.87 -3.93 7.00
C PHE A 25 -13.20 -2.75 6.30
N HIS A 26 -11.96 -2.92 5.83
CA HIS A 26 -11.26 -1.88 5.10
C HIS A 26 -11.93 -1.61 3.76
N PRO A 27 -11.99 -0.35 3.28
CA PRO A 27 -12.57 -0.03 1.97
C PRO A 27 -11.98 -0.83 0.81
N LEU A 28 -10.69 -1.16 0.88
CA LEU A 28 -9.98 -1.98 -0.13
C LEU A 28 -10.13 -3.51 0.07
N SER A 29 -11.00 -3.98 0.97
CA SER A 29 -11.19 -5.42 1.24
C SER A 29 -11.76 -6.21 0.06
N HIS A 30 -12.53 -5.54 -0.80
CA HIS A 30 -13.11 -6.13 -2.01
C HIS A 30 -12.09 -6.37 -3.13
N ILE A 31 -10.88 -5.81 -3.01
CA ILE A 31 -9.83 -5.91 -4.02
C ILE A 31 -8.99 -7.16 -3.75
N PRO A 32 -8.82 -8.06 -4.74
CA PRO A 32 -8.12 -9.33 -4.54
C PRO A 32 -6.61 -9.13 -4.33
N GLY A 33 -5.98 -10.05 -3.62
CA GLY A 33 -4.53 -10.04 -3.42
C GLY A 33 -4.07 -10.92 -2.25
N PRO A 34 -2.74 -11.04 -2.01
CA PRO A 34 -2.22 -11.80 -0.89
C PRO A 34 -2.72 -11.26 0.45
N LYS A 35 -3.25 -12.12 1.32
CA LYS A 35 -3.75 -11.69 2.65
C LYS A 35 -2.65 -11.00 3.48
N LEU A 36 -1.41 -11.49 3.40
CA LEU A 36 -0.28 -10.88 4.11
C LEU A 36 0.01 -9.44 3.64
N ALA A 37 -0.16 -9.18 2.34
CA ALA A 37 -0.04 -7.85 1.74
C ALA A 37 -1.19 -6.92 2.18
N ALA A 38 -2.42 -7.45 2.30
CA ALA A 38 -3.54 -6.69 2.84
C ALA A 38 -3.37 -6.30 4.32
N ILE A 39 -2.67 -7.14 5.10
CA ILE A 39 -2.48 -6.93 6.55
C ILE A 39 -1.26 -6.05 6.85
N THR A 40 -0.14 -6.19 6.13
CA THR A 40 1.12 -5.49 6.43
C THR A 40 1.93 -5.11 5.18
N HIS A 41 2.84 -4.16 5.31
CA HIS A 41 3.88 -3.87 4.31
C HIS A 41 5.01 -4.92 4.29
N GLY A 42 4.95 -5.93 5.17
CA GLY A 42 5.98 -6.97 5.28
C GLY A 42 6.07 -7.84 4.03
N TYR A 43 4.98 -7.99 3.29
CA TYR A 43 4.96 -8.75 2.03
C TYR A 43 5.87 -8.11 0.99
N GLU A 44 5.65 -6.84 0.68
CA GLU A 44 6.50 -6.07 -0.23
C GLU A 44 7.95 -6.01 0.28
N PHE A 45 8.14 -5.70 1.57
CA PHE A 45 9.46 -5.63 2.19
C PHE A 45 10.25 -6.93 2.01
N TYR A 46 9.61 -8.08 2.17
CA TYR A 46 10.25 -9.37 1.96
C TYR A 46 10.81 -9.52 0.54
N TYR A 47 10.04 -9.16 -0.48
CA TYR A 47 10.49 -9.28 -1.87
C TYR A 47 11.52 -8.22 -2.25
N ASN A 48 11.38 -7.00 -1.74
CA ASN A 48 12.29 -5.90 -2.03
C ASN A 48 13.62 -6.01 -1.28
N VAL A 49 13.59 -6.31 0.02
CA VAL A 49 14.80 -6.27 0.86
C VAL A 49 15.41 -7.67 1.02
N ILE A 50 14.59 -8.66 1.40
CA ILE A 50 15.11 -10.00 1.70
C ILE A 50 15.39 -10.80 0.42
N LYS A 51 14.58 -10.62 -0.63
CA LYS A 51 14.75 -11.32 -1.91
C LYS A 51 15.54 -10.52 -2.95
N GLY A 52 16.07 -9.34 -2.61
CA GLY A 52 16.93 -8.56 -3.49
C GLY A 52 16.18 -7.88 -4.64
N GLY A 53 15.16 -7.08 -4.32
CA GLY A 53 14.44 -6.25 -5.29
C GLY A 53 13.46 -7.01 -6.18
N ARG A 54 13.03 -8.21 -5.78
CA ARG A 54 12.25 -9.12 -6.65
C ARG A 54 10.75 -8.86 -6.69
N PHE A 55 10.27 -7.75 -6.15
CA PHE A 55 8.85 -7.49 -6.04
C PHE A 55 8.17 -7.28 -7.41
N ILE A 56 8.87 -6.74 -8.40
CA ILE A 56 8.32 -6.52 -9.76
C ILE A 56 7.88 -7.84 -10.41
N TRP A 57 8.71 -8.88 -10.35
CA TRP A 57 8.36 -10.21 -10.88
C TRP A 57 7.23 -10.87 -10.08
N GLU A 58 7.20 -10.62 -8.77
CA GLU A 58 6.10 -11.09 -7.93
C GLU A 58 4.78 -10.39 -8.31
N LEU A 59 4.79 -9.09 -8.59
CA LEU A 59 3.62 -8.36 -9.08
C LEU A 59 3.10 -8.95 -10.40
N GLU A 60 3.99 -9.30 -11.33
CA GLU A 60 3.60 -9.96 -12.57
C GLU A 60 2.90 -11.30 -12.31
N ARG A 61 3.47 -12.14 -11.43
CA ARG A 61 2.85 -13.39 -10.99
C ARG A 61 1.50 -13.16 -10.32
N LEU A 62 1.38 -12.14 -9.48
CA LEU A 62 0.13 -11.81 -8.79
C LEU A 62 -0.95 -11.36 -9.76
N HIS A 63 -0.61 -10.59 -10.80
CA HIS A 63 -1.57 -10.21 -11.83
C HIS A 63 -2.08 -11.41 -12.65
N GLN A 64 -1.24 -12.43 -12.86
CA GLN A 64 -1.68 -13.67 -13.50
C GLN A 64 -2.69 -14.45 -12.65
N VAL A 65 -2.60 -14.33 -11.31
CA VAL A 65 -3.46 -15.09 -10.36
C VAL A 65 -4.73 -14.34 -10.00
N TYR A 66 -4.63 -13.03 -9.72
CA TYR A 66 -5.71 -12.24 -9.14
C TYR A 66 -6.37 -11.27 -10.13
N GLY A 67 -5.79 -11.07 -11.32
CA GLY A 67 -6.31 -10.19 -12.35
C GLY A 67 -5.64 -8.81 -12.40
N PRO A 68 -6.21 -7.85 -13.13
CA PRO A 68 -5.55 -6.58 -13.49
C PRO A 68 -5.44 -5.58 -12.33
N ILE A 69 -6.23 -5.72 -11.27
CA ILE A 69 -6.21 -4.83 -10.10
C ILE A 69 -5.99 -5.69 -8.86
N ILE A 70 -4.87 -5.47 -8.17
CA ILE A 70 -4.46 -6.29 -7.02
C ILE A 70 -4.11 -5.41 -5.82
N ARG A 71 -4.44 -5.85 -4.62
CA ARG A 71 -4.05 -5.20 -3.38
C ARG A 71 -2.66 -5.67 -2.96
N ILE A 72 -1.72 -4.73 -2.85
CA ILE A 72 -0.30 -5.01 -2.61
C ILE A 72 0.20 -4.54 -1.24
N ASN A 73 -0.57 -3.68 -0.58
CA ASN A 73 -0.32 -3.20 0.78
C ASN A 73 -1.66 -2.90 1.48
N PRO A 74 -1.66 -2.58 2.79
CA PRO A 74 -2.89 -2.24 3.50
C PRO A 74 -3.66 -1.06 2.89
N ARG A 75 -2.95 -0.10 2.29
CA ARG A 75 -3.49 1.15 1.75
C ARG A 75 -3.23 1.35 0.25
N GLU A 76 -2.67 0.35 -0.44
CA GLU A 76 -2.22 0.51 -1.83
C GLU A 76 -2.65 -0.67 -2.70
N VAL A 77 -2.90 -0.35 -3.97
CA VAL A 77 -3.28 -1.29 -5.01
C VAL A 77 -2.35 -1.09 -6.19
N HIS A 78 -2.07 -2.17 -6.90
CA HIS A 78 -1.32 -2.16 -8.15
C HIS A 78 -2.28 -2.48 -9.29
N ILE A 79 -2.21 -1.66 -10.34
CA ILE A 79 -3.14 -1.69 -11.48
C ILE A 79 -2.32 -1.94 -12.74
N LYS A 80 -2.66 -3.01 -13.46
CA LYS A 80 -2.14 -3.39 -14.77
C LYS A 80 -3.29 -3.39 -15.78
N ASP A 81 -3.91 -2.23 -15.93
CA ASP A 81 -5.05 -2.01 -16.82
C ASP A 81 -4.89 -0.67 -17.57
N PRO A 82 -4.75 -0.69 -18.92
CA PRO A 82 -4.67 0.52 -19.72
C PRO A 82 -5.91 1.42 -19.63
N GLU A 83 -7.11 0.84 -19.40
CA GLU A 83 -8.36 1.60 -19.36
C GLU A 83 -8.41 2.54 -18.14
N TYR A 84 -7.74 2.15 -17.05
CA TYR A 84 -7.64 2.92 -15.82
C TYR A 84 -6.64 4.09 -15.90
N TYR A 85 -5.86 4.20 -16.98
CA TYR A 85 -4.83 5.24 -17.10
C TYR A 85 -5.41 6.65 -16.91
N ASN A 86 -6.52 6.96 -17.60
CA ASN A 86 -7.16 8.27 -17.53
C ASN A 86 -7.83 8.56 -16.18
N GLU A 87 -8.15 7.52 -15.40
CA GLU A 87 -8.71 7.69 -14.07
C GLU A 87 -7.63 8.00 -13.03
N ILE A 88 -6.51 7.27 -13.08
CA ILE A 88 -5.39 7.42 -12.16
C ILE A 88 -4.62 8.71 -12.46
N TYR A 89 -4.28 8.93 -13.72
CA TYR A 89 -3.53 10.10 -14.16
C TYR A 89 -4.48 11.21 -14.56
N ALA A 90 -4.53 12.25 -13.72
CA ALA A 90 -5.26 13.46 -14.06
C ALA A 90 -4.58 14.19 -15.23
N SER A 91 -5.38 14.57 -16.24
CA SER A 91 -5.00 15.69 -17.10
C SER A 91 -4.86 16.95 -16.24
N SER A 92 -4.06 17.92 -16.70
CA SER A 92 -3.71 19.16 -15.96
C SER A 92 -4.92 19.97 -15.44
N LEU A 93 -6.14 19.64 -15.86
CA LEU A 93 -7.39 20.27 -15.49
C LEU A 93 -8.08 19.63 -14.27
N ARG A 94 -7.63 18.46 -13.77
CA ARG A 94 -8.25 17.75 -12.64
C ARG A 94 -7.31 17.69 -11.44
N LYS A 95 -7.80 18.09 -10.26
CA LYS A 95 -7.08 17.90 -8.98
C LYS A 95 -7.43 16.51 -8.42
N ARG A 96 -6.42 15.74 -8.03
CA ARG A 96 -6.58 14.48 -7.30
C ARG A 96 -5.99 14.63 -5.90
N GLU A 97 -6.61 14.01 -4.91
CA GLU A 97 -6.04 13.90 -3.59
C GLU A 97 -4.82 12.97 -3.65
N LYS A 98 -3.67 13.49 -3.21
CA LYS A 98 -2.42 12.74 -3.14
C LYS A 98 -2.19 12.31 -1.70
N ASP A 99 -1.55 11.17 -1.50
CA ASP A 99 -1.19 10.73 -0.15
C ASP A 99 -0.22 11.74 0.49
N PRO A 100 -0.57 12.35 1.64
CA PRO A 100 0.22 13.42 2.22
C PRO A 100 1.55 12.94 2.78
N VAL A 101 1.68 11.65 3.15
CA VAL A 101 2.93 11.07 3.62
C VAL A 101 3.89 10.91 2.45
N LEU A 102 3.41 10.35 1.34
CA LEU A 102 4.20 10.16 0.13
C LEU A 102 4.64 11.50 -0.47
N VAL A 103 3.73 12.47 -0.59
CA VAL A 103 4.05 13.79 -1.18
C VAL A 103 5.11 14.52 -0.37
N LYS A 104 5.03 14.49 0.96
CA LYS A 104 6.02 15.13 1.84
C LYS A 104 7.44 14.59 1.65
N GLN A 105 7.61 13.35 1.20
CA GLN A 105 8.94 12.79 0.92
C GLN A 105 9.62 13.48 -0.26
N PHE A 106 8.85 14.04 -1.18
CA PHE A 106 9.35 14.71 -2.38
C PHE A 106 9.14 16.23 -2.36
N ASP A 107 8.38 16.77 -1.39
CA ASP A 107 8.14 18.21 -1.18
C ASP A 107 9.34 18.88 -0.49
N LEU A 108 10.53 18.69 -1.06
CA LEU A 108 11.75 19.35 -0.63
C LEU A 108 11.83 20.74 -1.27
N GLU A 109 12.06 21.76 -0.44
CA GLU A 109 12.21 23.13 -0.89
C GLU A 109 13.36 23.23 -1.92
N GLY A 110 13.05 23.73 -3.13
CA GLY A 110 14.01 23.85 -4.23
C GLY A 110 14.15 22.62 -5.14
N SER A 111 13.44 21.51 -4.89
CA SER A 111 13.44 20.34 -5.79
C SER A 111 12.62 20.60 -7.07
N SER A 112 13.14 20.18 -8.23
CA SER A 112 12.41 20.22 -9.51
C SER A 112 11.16 19.33 -9.53
N PHE A 113 11.10 18.34 -8.63
CA PHE A 113 9.96 17.44 -8.47
C PHE A 113 8.89 17.98 -7.51
N ALA A 114 9.21 18.98 -6.69
CA ALA A 114 8.34 19.59 -5.69
C ALA A 114 7.60 20.81 -6.27
N ARG A 115 6.54 20.59 -7.05
CA ARG A 115 5.58 21.66 -7.36
C ARG A 115 4.15 21.14 -7.21
N SER A 116 3.76 20.85 -5.98
CA SER A 116 2.34 20.80 -5.62
C SER A 116 1.92 22.22 -5.20
N PRO A 117 0.86 22.82 -5.78
CA PRO A 117 0.36 24.10 -5.31
C PRO A 117 0.02 23.96 -3.82
N LYS A 118 0.61 24.82 -2.98
CA LYS A 118 0.17 24.99 -1.60
C LYS A 118 -1.24 25.57 -1.69
N GLY A 119 -2.23 24.75 -1.37
CA GLY A 119 -3.62 25.18 -1.23
C GLY A 119 -3.79 26.06 0.00
#